data_AF-A0A2S2Q7S0-F1
#
_entry.id   AF-A0A2S2Q7S0-F1
#
_cell.length_a   1.000
_cell.length_b   1.000
_cell.length_c   1.000
_cell.angle_alpha   90.00
_cell.angle_beta   90.00
_cell.angle_gamma   90.00
#
_symmetry.space_group_name_H-M   'P 1'
#
loop_
_entity.id
_entity.type
_entity.pdbx_description
1 polymer ?
#
loop_
_entity_poly.entity_id
_entity_poly.type
_entity_poly.pdbx_seq_one_letter_code
_entity_poly.pdbx_strand_id
1 'polypeptide(L)'
;AEMCNIYRKLCFKNKKSIDEIILSRLYYASLYDELDLKSIEITETSCSLIAETLKLVPTIKIWNLSDCLLTTKSLKLFLDVVYQLKNLSQLNLKGNHIGNNFTTYISNILLNNSCITEYVLIVTMLN
;
A
#
# COMPACT_ATOMS: atom_id res chain seq x y z
N ALA A 1 15.70 -4.00 -9.83
CA ALA A 1 14.34 -4.53 -10.04
C ALA A 1 13.42 -3.39 -10.50
N GLU A 2 12.36 -3.69 -11.26
CA GLU A 2 11.56 -2.69 -11.99
C GLU A 2 10.94 -1.62 -11.07
N MET A 3 10.30 -2.02 -9.96
CA MET A 3 9.67 -1.08 -9.02
C MET A 3 10.69 -0.12 -8.40
N CYS A 4 11.91 -0.58 -8.07
CA CYS A 4 12.96 0.30 -7.55
C CYS A 4 13.35 1.39 -8.55
N ASN A 5 13.45 1.04 -9.84
CA ASN A 5 13.83 2.00 -10.87
C ASN A 5 12.77 3.09 -11.04
N ILE A 6 11.49 2.70 -10.97
CA ILE A 6 10.36 3.62 -11.01
C ILE A 6 10.35 4.51 -9.76
N TYR A 7 10.45 3.92 -8.57
CA TYR A 7 10.46 4.65 -7.32
C TYR A 7 11.59 5.69 -7.25
N ARG A 8 12.81 5.33 -7.66
CA ARG A 8 13.94 6.29 -7.75
C ARG A 8 13.64 7.44 -8.70
N LYS A 9 13.08 7.17 -9.88
CA LYS A 9 12.68 8.20 -10.86
C LYS A 9 11.61 9.13 -10.27
N LEU A 10 10.62 8.58 -9.57
CA LEU A 10 9.58 9.36 -8.91
C LEU A 10 10.13 10.21 -7.76
N CYS A 11 11.02 9.66 -6.92
CA CYS A 11 11.71 10.43 -5.88
C CYS A 11 12.49 11.61 -6.47
N PHE A 12 13.29 11.35 -7.51
CA PHE A 12 14.06 12.38 -8.21
C PHE A 12 13.15 13.47 -8.80
N LYS A 13 12.11 13.08 -9.54
CA LYS A 13 11.12 14.00 -10.14
C LYS A 13 10.45 14.89 -9.09
N ASN A 14 10.17 14.35 -7.91
CA ASN A 14 9.51 15.05 -6.81
C ASN A 14 10.48 15.73 -5.84
N LYS A 15 11.79 15.75 -6.13
CA LYS A 15 12.85 16.30 -5.26
C LYS A 15 12.81 15.73 -3.83
N LYS A 16 12.56 14.43 -3.71
CA LYS A 16 12.54 13.69 -2.44
C LYS A 16 13.77 12.80 -2.34
N SER A 17 14.30 12.66 -1.13
CA SER A 17 15.32 11.65 -0.83
C SER A 17 14.74 10.26 -1.02
N ILE A 18 15.58 9.32 -1.43
CA ILE A 18 15.21 7.91 -1.50
C ILE A 18 15.17 7.37 -0.07
N ASP A 19 14.04 6.76 0.29
CA ASP A 19 13.95 5.96 1.51
C ASP A 19 14.47 4.55 1.20
N GLU A 20 15.64 4.22 1.76
CA GLU A 20 16.31 2.94 1.50
C GLU A 20 15.54 1.75 2.06
N ILE A 21 14.75 1.94 3.13
CA ILE A 21 13.90 0.86 3.67
C ILE A 21 12.81 0.58 2.64
N ILE A 22 12.07 1.58 2.17
CA ILE A 22 11.05 1.41 1.14
C ILE A 22 11.65 0.83 -0.14
N LEU A 23 12.81 1.31 -0.56
CA LEU A 23 13.50 0.83 -1.75
C LEU A 23 13.82 -0.67 -1.67
N SER A 24 14.27 -1.14 -0.50
CA SER A 24 14.52 -2.56 -0.24
C SER A 24 13.23 -3.38 -0.33
N ARG A 25 12.11 -2.89 0.20
CA ARG A 25 10.82 -3.59 0.14
C ARG A 25 10.27 -3.67 -1.28
N LEU A 26 10.43 -2.62 -2.07
CA LEU A 26 10.10 -2.65 -3.49
C LEU A 26 11.01 -3.57 -4.30
N TYR A 27 12.28 -3.75 -3.89
CA TYR A 27 13.16 -4.74 -4.51
C TYR A 27 12.64 -6.16 -4.30
N TYR A 28 12.33 -6.52 -3.04
CA TYR A 28 11.72 -7.82 -2.72
C TYR A 28 10.38 -8.02 -3.44
N ALA A 29 9.52 -7.01 -3.42
CA ALA A 29 8.22 -7.07 -4.10
C ALA A 29 8.34 -7.29 -5.61
N SER A 30 9.38 -6.75 -6.25
CA SER A 30 9.64 -6.99 -7.67
C SER A 30 10.08 -8.43 -7.99
N LEU A 31 10.55 -9.18 -7.00
CA LEU A 31 11.00 -10.57 -7.17
C LEU A 31 9.91 -11.58 -6.80
N TYR A 32 9.09 -11.24 -5.81
CA TYR A 32 8.16 -12.18 -5.19
C TYR A 32 6.69 -11.79 -5.32
N ASP A 33 6.37 -10.61 -5.87
CA ASP A 33 5.02 -10.01 -5.87
C ASP A 33 4.45 -9.82 -4.45
N GLU A 34 5.30 -9.78 -3.42
CA GLU A 34 4.92 -9.58 -2.02
C GLU A 34 5.53 -8.29 -1.49
N LEU A 35 4.69 -7.35 -1.09
CA LEU A 35 5.11 -6.09 -0.50
C LEU A 35 4.80 -6.07 1.00
N ASP A 36 5.83 -6.27 1.81
CA ASP A 36 5.74 -6.16 3.27
C ASP A 36 6.32 -4.82 3.76
N LEU A 37 5.42 -3.98 4.27
CA LEU A 37 5.74 -2.68 4.86
C LEU A 37 5.43 -2.62 6.35
N LYS A 38 5.15 -3.77 6.98
CA LYS A 38 4.72 -3.84 8.38
C LYS A 38 5.62 -3.03 9.32
N SER A 39 4.99 -2.29 10.22
CA SER A 39 5.64 -1.49 11.26
C SER A 39 6.63 -0.45 10.73
N ILE A 40 6.53 -0.08 9.45
CA ILE A 40 7.23 1.07 8.89
C ILE A 40 6.31 2.27 9.01
N GLU A 41 6.77 3.33 9.67
CA GLU A 41 6.08 4.62 9.60
C GLU A 41 6.26 5.21 8.19
N ILE A 42 5.15 5.33 7.45
CA ILE A 42 5.18 5.81 6.07
C ILE A 42 4.56 7.19 6.01
N THR A 43 5.37 8.20 5.68
CA THR A 43 4.84 9.55 5.44
C THR A 43 3.84 9.55 4.29
N GLU A 44 2.90 10.50 4.28
CA GLU A 44 1.93 10.64 3.19
C GLU A 44 2.61 10.84 1.82
N THR A 45 3.74 11.55 1.79
CA THR A 45 4.56 11.72 0.57
C THR A 45 5.09 10.38 0.08
N SER A 46 5.67 9.57 0.97
CA SER A 46 6.14 8.22 0.63
C SER A 46 5.00 7.32 0.16
N CYS A 47 3.81 7.41 0.78
CA CYS A 47 2.62 6.69 0.33
C CYS A 47 2.25 7.03 -1.11
N SER A 48 2.26 8.31 -1.49
CA SER A 48 1.99 8.73 -2.88
C SER A 48 2.99 8.14 -3.87
N LEU A 49 4.28 8.18 -3.54
CA LEU A 49 5.35 7.65 -4.41
C LEU A 49 5.29 6.12 -4.55
N ILE A 50 5.00 5.41 -3.46
CA ILE A 50 4.77 3.96 -3.48
C ILE A 50 3.53 3.65 -4.32
N ALA A 51 2.42 4.35 -4.11
CA ALA A 51 1.19 4.14 -4.85
C ALA A 51 1.39 4.35 -6.36
N GLU A 52 2.04 5.43 -6.77
CA GLU A 52 2.40 5.68 -8.18
C GLU A 52 3.30 4.59 -8.75
N THR A 53 4.25 4.07 -7.96
CA THR A 53 5.11 2.96 -8.38
C THR A 53 4.29 1.71 -8.68
N LEU A 54 3.35 1.35 -7.79
CA LEU A 54 2.52 0.15 -7.91
C LEU A 54 1.46 0.26 -9.01
N LYS A 55 0.97 1.48 -9.32
CA LYS A 55 0.07 1.71 -10.48
C LYS A 55 0.77 1.39 -11.80
N LEU A 56 2.08 1.60 -11.89
CA LEU A 56 2.88 1.32 -13.08
C LEU A 56 3.30 -0.15 -13.17
N VAL A 57 3.34 -0.87 -12.04
CA VAL A 57 3.70 -2.29 -11.96
C VAL A 57 2.69 -3.04 -11.08
N PRO A 58 1.46 -3.29 -11.57
CA PRO A 58 0.36 -3.82 -10.77
C PRO A 58 0.43 -5.35 -10.58
N THR A 59 1.58 -5.87 -10.11
CA THR A 59 1.83 -7.32 -10.01
C THR A 59 1.62 -7.91 -8.62
N ILE A 60 1.54 -7.06 -7.57
CA ILE A 60 1.46 -7.47 -6.17
C ILE A 60 0.29 -8.44 -5.89
N LYS A 61 0.61 -9.54 -5.19
CA LYS A 61 -0.30 -10.59 -4.74
C LYS A 61 -0.57 -10.52 -3.24
N ILE A 62 0.45 -10.20 -2.45
CA ILE A 62 0.35 -10.08 -0.99
C ILE A 62 0.86 -8.70 -0.60
N TRP A 63 0.04 -7.95 0.14
CA TRP A 63 0.41 -6.63 0.63
C TRP A 63 0.14 -6.50 2.13
N ASN A 64 1.21 -6.37 2.90
CA ASN A 64 1.16 -6.14 4.33
C ASN A 64 1.48 -4.68 4.66
N LEU A 65 0.48 -3.95 5.13
CA LEU A 65 0.55 -2.56 5.58
C LEU A 65 0.22 -2.45 7.08
N SER A 66 0.38 -3.54 7.85
CA SER A 66 0.02 -3.51 9.27
C SER A 66 0.91 -2.59 10.09
N ASP A 67 0.31 -1.88 11.05
CA ASP A 67 1.01 -1.01 12.01
C ASP A 67 1.87 0.09 11.34
N CYS A 68 1.44 0.61 10.18
CA CYS A 68 2.17 1.63 9.40
C CYS A 68 1.81 3.08 9.76
N LEU A 69 0.98 3.28 10.79
CA LEU A 69 0.43 4.59 11.20
C LEU A 69 -0.26 5.35 10.04
N LEU A 70 -0.88 4.62 9.10
CA LEU A 70 -1.51 5.23 7.93
C LEU A 70 -2.69 6.09 8.36
N THR A 71 -2.69 7.34 7.89
CA THR A 71 -3.85 8.23 7.97
C THR A 71 -4.90 7.81 6.95
N THR A 72 -6.14 8.30 7.13
CA THR A 72 -7.23 8.15 6.15
C THR A 72 -6.83 8.56 4.73
N LYS A 73 -6.02 9.62 4.60
CA LYS A 73 -5.57 10.12 3.29
C LYS A 73 -4.53 9.20 2.65
N SER A 74 -3.53 8.76 3.42
CA SER A 74 -2.53 7.78 2.97
C SER A 74 -3.18 6.46 2.57
N LEU A 75 -4.14 5.98 3.37
CA LEU A 75 -4.81 4.71 3.10
C LEU A 75 -5.66 4.77 1.82
N LYS A 76 -6.29 5.93 1.53
CA LYS A 76 -7.03 6.13 0.28
C LYS A 76 -6.14 5.97 -0.94
N LEU A 77 -4.91 6.50 -0.90
CA LEU A 77 -3.95 6.36 -1.99
C LEU A 77 -3.63 4.89 -2.30
N PHE A 78 -3.42 4.07 -1.27
CA PHE A 78 -3.15 2.63 -1.46
C PHE A 78 -4.38 1.86 -1.90
N LEU A 79 -5.54 2.19 -1.36
CA LEU A 79 -6.80 1.56 -1.75
C LEU A 79 -7.18 1.86 -3.21
N ASP A 80 -6.87 3.05 -3.73
CA ASP A 80 -6.99 3.34 -5.17
C ASP A 80 -6.08 2.43 -6.03
N VAL A 81 -4.92 2.00 -5.50
CA VAL A 81 -4.03 1.02 -6.16
C VAL A 81 -4.65 -0.38 -6.12
N VAL A 82 -5.24 -0.78 -4.99
CA VAL A 82 -5.87 -2.10 -4.82
C VAL A 82 -6.92 -2.37 -5.90
N TYR A 83 -7.63 -1.36 -6.38
CA TYR A 83 -8.57 -1.51 -7.50
C TYR A 83 -7.92 -2.03 -8.80
N GLN A 84 -6.64 -1.69 -9.00
CA GLN A 84 -5.84 -2.05 -10.18
C GLN A 84 -5.11 -3.38 -10.01
N LEU A 85 -4.86 -3.83 -8.78
CA LEU A 85 -4.16 -5.08 -8.49
C LEU A 85 -5.11 -6.28 -8.66
N LYS A 86 -5.20 -6.81 -9.88
CA LYS A 86 -6.04 -7.97 -10.23
C LYS A 86 -5.48 -9.32 -9.77
N ASN A 87 -4.30 -9.34 -9.16
CA ASN A 87 -3.70 -10.54 -8.59
C ASN A 87 -3.61 -10.48 -7.05
N LEU A 88 -4.06 -9.38 -6.43
CA LEU A 88 -3.98 -9.21 -4.99
C LEU A 88 -4.94 -10.19 -4.29
N SER A 89 -4.38 -11.19 -3.63
CA SER A 89 -5.13 -12.20 -2.87
C SER A 89 -5.16 -11.91 -1.37
N GLN A 90 -4.14 -11.22 -0.86
CA GLN A 90 -4.01 -10.91 0.57
C GLN A 90 -3.71 -9.43 0.83
N LEU A 91 -4.52 -8.80 1.68
CA LEU A 91 -4.32 -7.41 2.12
C LEU A 91 -4.45 -7.30 3.65
N ASN A 92 -3.37 -6.86 4.32
CA ASN A 92 -3.37 -6.64 5.76
C ASN A 92 -3.25 -5.15 6.11
N LEU A 93 -4.28 -4.60 6.76
CA LEU A 93 -4.39 -3.20 7.18
C LEU A 93 -4.46 -3.04 8.71
N LYS A 94 -4.23 -4.11 9.48
CA LYS A 94 -4.32 -4.10 10.95
C LYS A 94 -3.50 -2.96 11.56
N GLY A 95 -4.04 -2.31 12.61
CA GLY A 95 -3.30 -1.34 13.41
C GLY A 95 -3.03 0.01 12.73
N ASN A 96 -3.74 0.31 11.65
CA ASN A 96 -3.77 1.66 11.07
C ASN A 96 -4.95 2.46 11.61
N HIS A 97 -4.86 3.79 11.50
CA HIS A 97 -5.88 4.71 12.01
C HIS A 97 -7.05 4.83 11.02
N ILE A 98 -7.91 3.81 11.02
CA ILE A 98 -9.02 3.68 10.08
C ILE A 98 -10.30 4.15 10.76
N GLY A 99 -10.70 5.39 10.50
CA GLY A 99 -11.94 5.95 11.04
C GLY A 99 -13.21 5.28 10.49
N ASN A 100 -14.33 5.37 11.21
CA ASN A 100 -15.60 4.71 10.86
C ASN A 100 -16.08 4.96 9.43
N ASN A 101 -15.94 6.20 8.93
CA ASN A 101 -16.33 6.58 7.57
C ASN A 101 -15.54 5.84 6.48
N PHE A 102 -14.42 5.23 6.84
CA PHE A 102 -13.52 4.57 5.92
C PHE A 102 -13.82 3.08 5.74
N THR A 103 -14.62 2.49 6.63
CA THR A 103 -15.09 1.10 6.50
C THR A 103 -15.94 0.90 5.25
N THR A 104 -16.86 1.82 4.94
CA THR A 104 -17.67 1.80 3.70
C THR A 104 -16.81 1.82 2.44
N TYR A 105 -15.71 2.58 2.46
CA TYR A 105 -14.80 2.69 1.33
C TYR A 105 -14.01 1.39 1.10
N ILE A 106 -13.54 0.76 2.18
CA ILE A 106 -12.92 -0.57 2.13
C ILE A 106 -13.92 -1.60 1.62
N SER A 107 -15.15 -1.62 2.14
CA SER A 107 -16.21 -2.53 1.69
C SER A 107 -16.47 -2.41 0.19
N ASN A 108 -16.54 -1.17 -0.34
CA ASN A 108 -16.72 -0.96 -1.77
C ASN A 108 -15.56 -1.54 -2.60
N ILE A 109 -14.33 -1.46 -2.11
CA ILE A 109 -13.17 -2.03 -2.80
C ILE A 109 -13.21 -3.55 -2.78
N LEU A 110 -13.51 -4.16 -1.63
CA LEU A 110 -13.63 -5.60 -1.50
C LEU A 110 -14.76 -6.15 -2.39
N LEU A 111 -15.87 -5.43 -2.53
CA LEU A 111 -16.96 -5.81 -3.44
C LEU A 111 -16.58 -5.76 -4.93
N ASN A 112 -15.64 -4.89 -5.31
CA ASN A 112 -15.23 -4.70 -6.71
C ASN A 112 -13.88 -5.37 -7.05
N ASN A 113 -13.18 -5.94 -6.07
CA ASN A 113 -11.98 -6.73 -6.26
C ASN A 113 -12.25 -8.18 -5.85
N SER A 114 -12.64 -9.00 -6.82
CA SER A 114 -12.96 -10.42 -6.64
C SER A 114 -11.74 -11.31 -6.40
N CYS A 115 -10.53 -10.75 -6.46
CA CYS A 115 -9.28 -11.51 -6.34
C CYS A 115 -8.80 -11.59 -4.89
N ILE A 116 -9.22 -10.65 -4.03
CA ILE A 116 -8.90 -10.65 -2.60
C ILE A 116 -9.68 -11.78 -1.95
N THR A 117 -8.98 -12.83 -1.52
CA THR A 117 -9.55 -13.97 -0.81
C THR A 117 -9.35 -13.87 0.69
N GLU A 118 -8.34 -13.12 1.13
CA GLU A 118 -8.04 -12.89 2.54
C GLU A 118 -7.76 -11.41 2.80
N TYR A 119 -8.38 -10.86 3.84
CA TYR A 119 -8.06 -9.52 4.32
C TYR A 119 -8.10 -9.47 5.84
N VAL A 120 -7.24 -8.64 6.42
CA VAL A 120 -7.22 -8.40 7.87
C VAL A 120 -7.39 -6.91 8.11
N LEU A 121 -8.50 -6.56 8.76
CA LEU A 121 -8.81 -5.21 9.22
C LEU A 121 -9.10 -5.27 10.72
N ILE A 122 -8.40 -4.46 11.50
CA ILE A 122 -8.78 -4.19 12.90
C ILE A 122 -9.02 -2.69 13.00
N VAL A 123 -10.29 -2.32 13.18
CA VAL A 123 -10.70 -0.93 13.40
C VAL A 123 -10.42 -0.62 14.87
N THR A 124 -9.40 0.20 15.13
CA THR A 124 -9.23 0.80 16.45
C THR A 124 -10.17 1.99 16.52
N MET A 125 -11.27 1.85 17.27
CA MET A 125 -12.15 2.96 17.61
C MET A 125 -11.35 3.96 18.47
N LEU A 126 -11.09 5.15 17.94
CA LEU A 126 -10.73 6.29 18.78
C LEU A 126 -12.06 6.82 19.35
N ASN A 127 -12.26 6.59 20.64
CA ASN A 127 -13.35 7.20 21.42
C ASN A 127 -13.12 8.69 21.59
#